data_AF-A0A7J4ECI2-F1
#
_entry.id   AF-A0A7J4ECI2-F1
#
_cell.length_a   1.000
_cell.length_b   1.000
_cell.length_c   1.000
_cell.angle_alpha   90.00
_cell.angle_beta   90.00
_cell.angle_gamma   90.00
#
_symmetry.space_group_name_H-M   'P 1'
#
loop_
_entity.id
_entity.type
_entity.pdbx_description
1 polymer ?
#
loop_
_entity_poly.entity_id
_entity_poly.type
_entity_poly.pdbx_seq_one_letter_code
_entity_poly.pdbx_strand_id
1 'polypeptide(L)'
;LDYLTQRGHSIAHCPRSNRYLGCGRLAIEDLDLPYSLATDGLSSNDSLSILDELRAALMLHNDIPIQELALRLLKTVTTDAAEILRLNCGKIAVNKLADFAVITLPETPKREEELALWTILHTKEVSEVYIEGKKHV
;
A
#
# COMPACT_ATOMS: atom_id res chain seq x y z
N LEU A 1 13.20 5.86 -17.19
CA LEU A 1 12.87 6.19 -15.78
C LEU A 1 13.55 7.50 -15.38
N ASP A 2 14.82 7.69 -15.75
CA ASP A 2 15.61 8.90 -15.47
C ASP A 2 14.90 10.23 -15.72
N TYR A 3 14.21 10.37 -16.85
CA TYR A 3 13.43 11.57 -17.15
C TYR A 3 12.34 11.84 -16.09
N LEU A 4 11.62 10.82 -15.66
CA LEU A 4 10.58 10.94 -14.63
C LEU A 4 11.22 11.33 -13.29
N THR A 5 12.36 10.72 -12.95
CA THR A 5 13.11 11.01 -11.72
C THR A 5 13.58 12.45 -11.69
N GLN A 6 14.21 12.93 -12.77
CA GLN A 6 14.70 14.31 -12.89
C GLN A 6 13.58 15.36 -12.81
N ARG A 7 12.34 14.99 -13.18
CA ARG A 7 11.17 15.87 -13.12
C ARG A 7 10.39 15.76 -11.80
N GLY A 8 10.82 14.92 -10.86
CA GLY A 8 10.14 14.72 -9.58
C GLY A 8 8.76 14.08 -9.73
N HIS A 9 8.57 13.23 -10.73
CA HIS A 9 7.36 12.44 -10.89
C HIS A 9 7.36 11.22 -9.97
N SER A 10 6.17 10.66 -9.75
CA SER A 10 5.96 9.40 -9.05
C SER A 10 5.11 8.46 -9.91
N ILE A 11 5.01 7.19 -9.51
CA ILE A 11 4.25 6.15 -10.21
C ILE A 11 3.07 5.71 -9.34
N ALA A 12 1.90 5.54 -9.95
CA ALA A 12 0.80 4.78 -9.37
C ALA A 12 0.85 3.34 -9.92
N HIS A 13 1.20 2.38 -9.06
CA HIS A 13 1.33 0.97 -9.42
C HIS A 13 0.01 0.24 -9.16
N CYS A 14 -0.59 -0.34 -10.20
CA CYS A 14 -1.86 -1.06 -10.16
C CYS A 14 -1.67 -2.54 -10.53
N PRO A 15 -1.10 -3.39 -9.66
CA PRO A 15 -0.70 -4.75 -10.03
C PRO A 15 -1.86 -5.63 -10.51
N ARG A 16 -3.03 -5.57 -9.88
CA ARG A 16 -4.18 -6.40 -10.27
C ARG A 16 -4.71 -5.99 -11.64
N SER A 17 -4.90 -4.69 -11.87
CA SER A 17 -5.33 -4.16 -13.17
C SER A 17 -4.33 -4.50 -14.29
N ASN A 18 -3.04 -4.23 -14.08
CA ASN A 18 -1.99 -4.55 -15.04
C ASN A 18 -1.96 -6.06 -15.38
N ARG A 19 -2.12 -6.91 -14.37
CA ARG A 19 -2.18 -8.36 -14.56
C ARG A 19 -3.46 -8.81 -15.27
N TYR A 20 -4.59 -8.17 -14.99
CA TYR A 20 -5.90 -8.46 -15.58
C TYR A 20 -5.92 -8.13 -17.08
N LEU A 21 -5.33 -6.99 -17.46
CA LEU A 21 -5.26 -6.51 -18.84
C LEU A 21 -4.06 -7.04 -19.64
N GLY A 22 -3.17 -7.83 -19.01
CA GLY A 22 -1.99 -8.38 -19.68
C GLY A 22 -0.88 -7.36 -19.95
N CYS A 23 -0.80 -6.27 -19.18
CA CYS A 23 0.20 -5.21 -19.33
C CYS A 23 1.60 -5.57 -18.81
N GLY A 24 1.75 -6.72 -18.16
CA GLY A 24 3.01 -7.17 -17.55
C GLY A 24 3.19 -6.69 -16.10
N ARG A 25 4.42 -6.83 -15.58
CA ARG A 25 4.80 -6.49 -14.20
C ARG A 25 5.74 -5.29 -14.22
N LEU A 26 5.48 -4.30 -13.35
CA LEU A 26 6.44 -3.26 -13.00
C LEU A 26 7.48 -3.85 -12.03
N ALA A 27 8.77 -3.85 -12.40
CA ALA A 27 9.86 -4.29 -11.53
C ALA A 27 10.11 -3.25 -10.43
N ILE A 28 9.49 -3.42 -9.25
CA ILE A 28 9.62 -2.46 -8.13
C ILE A 28 10.95 -2.64 -7.37
N GLU A 29 11.56 -3.80 -7.50
CA GLU A 29 12.88 -4.16 -6.98
C GLU A 29 13.98 -3.24 -7.54
N ASP A 30 13.85 -2.83 -8.80
CA ASP A 30 14.81 -1.97 -9.50
C ASP A 30 14.31 -0.52 -9.63
N LEU A 31 13.25 -0.15 -8.90
CA LEU A 31 12.58 1.13 -9.06
C LEU A 31 13.09 2.17 -8.06
N ASP A 32 13.87 3.13 -8.57
CA ASP A 32 14.38 4.29 -7.81
C ASP A 32 13.36 5.45 -7.71
N LEU A 33 12.22 5.35 -8.38
CA LEU A 33 11.16 6.35 -8.35
C LEU A 33 10.19 6.11 -7.19
N PRO A 34 9.71 7.18 -6.51
CA PRO A 34 8.60 7.05 -5.57
C PRO A 34 7.38 6.45 -6.27
N TYR A 35 6.72 5.50 -5.60
CA TYR A 35 5.48 4.95 -6.10
C TYR A 35 4.48 4.71 -4.99
N SER A 36 3.21 4.82 -5.34
CA SER A 36 2.08 4.40 -4.51
C SER A 36 1.45 3.15 -5.11
N LEU A 37 0.88 2.29 -4.28
CA LEU A 37 0.02 1.21 -4.74
C LEU A 37 -1.41 1.74 -4.90
N ALA A 38 -2.08 1.38 -5.99
CA ALA A 38 -3.44 1.80 -6.30
C ALA A 38 -4.24 0.67 -6.97
N THR A 39 -5.56 0.72 -6.89
CA THR A 39 -6.42 -0.36 -7.42
C THR A 39 -6.74 -0.22 -8.90
N ASP A 40 -6.60 0.98 -9.47
CA ASP A 40 -7.33 1.38 -10.69
C ASP A 40 -8.87 1.29 -10.47
N GLY A 41 -9.66 1.44 -11.53
CA GLY A 41 -11.12 1.35 -11.49
C GLY A 41 -11.68 -0.07 -11.61
N LEU A 42 -12.97 -0.23 -11.29
CA LEU A 42 -13.72 -1.50 -11.45
C LEU A 42 -13.85 -1.97 -12.91
N SER A 43 -13.46 -1.15 -13.89
CA SER A 43 -13.35 -1.55 -15.29
C SER A 43 -12.27 -2.60 -15.54
N SER A 44 -11.28 -2.68 -14.65
CA SER A 44 -10.08 -3.52 -14.78
C SER A 44 -9.70 -4.19 -13.45
N ASN A 45 -10.57 -4.12 -12.44
CA ASN A 45 -10.41 -4.75 -11.15
C ASN A 45 -11.77 -5.23 -10.62
N ASP A 46 -11.81 -6.28 -9.81
CA ASP A 46 -13.05 -6.83 -9.27
C ASP A 46 -13.42 -6.26 -7.89
N SER A 47 -12.50 -5.53 -7.25
CA SER A 47 -12.70 -4.85 -5.96
C SER A 47 -11.85 -3.57 -5.89
N LEU A 48 -12.25 -2.63 -5.03
CA LEU A 48 -11.47 -1.43 -4.69
C LEU A 48 -10.78 -1.56 -3.33
N SER A 49 -10.63 -2.78 -2.82
CA SER A 49 -9.97 -3.02 -1.54
C SER A 49 -8.47 -2.85 -1.71
N ILE A 50 -7.90 -1.85 -1.03
CA ILE A 50 -6.46 -1.66 -1.01
C ILE A 50 -5.73 -2.85 -0.36
N LEU A 51 -6.40 -3.57 0.56
CA LEU A 51 -5.88 -4.80 1.17
C LEU A 51 -5.79 -5.94 0.14
N ASP A 52 -6.73 -6.03 -0.81
CA ASP A 52 -6.63 -6.97 -1.93
C ASP A 52 -5.46 -6.64 -2.84
N GLU A 53 -5.24 -5.36 -3.12
CA GLU A 53 -4.11 -4.89 -3.93
C GLU A 53 -2.77 -5.22 -3.25
N LEU A 54 -2.65 -5.01 -1.93
CA LEU A 54 -1.45 -5.34 -1.15
C LEU A 54 -1.12 -6.84 -1.21
N ARG A 55 -2.13 -7.71 -1.07
CA ARG A 55 -1.93 -9.17 -1.17
C ARG A 55 -1.50 -9.59 -2.57
N ALA A 56 -2.10 -9.01 -3.61
CA ALA A 56 -1.68 -9.26 -4.98
C ALA A 56 -0.24 -8.80 -5.24
N ALA A 57 0.13 -7.62 -4.71
CA ALA A 57 1.49 -7.10 -4.82
C ALA A 57 2.53 -7.99 -4.11
N LEU A 58 2.21 -8.50 -2.90
CA LEU A 58 3.04 -9.48 -2.19
C LEU A 58 3.30 -10.74 -3.03
N MET A 59 2.26 -11.27 -3.68
CA MET A 59 2.39 -12.46 -4.53
C MET A 59 3.15 -12.17 -5.83
N LEU A 60 2.99 -10.97 -6.38
CA LEU A 60 3.60 -10.57 -7.65
C LEU A 60 5.11 -10.38 -7.54
N HIS A 61 5.59 -9.78 -6.45
CA HIS A 61 6.97 -9.28 -6.30
C HIS A 61 7.83 -10.18 -5.40
N ASN A 62 8.13 -11.39 -5.86
CA ASN A 62 8.77 -12.43 -5.04
C ASN A 62 10.30 -12.31 -4.89
N ASP A 63 10.93 -11.34 -5.54
CA ASP A 63 12.40 -11.15 -5.53
C ASP A 63 12.91 -10.35 -4.32
N ILE A 64 11.99 -9.77 -3.53
CA ILE A 64 12.30 -8.99 -2.33
C ILE A 64 11.98 -9.85 -1.08
N PRO A 65 12.84 -9.87 -0.04
CA PRO A 65 12.52 -10.54 1.22
C PRO A 65 11.13 -10.14 1.75
N ILE A 66 10.29 -11.12 2.07
CA ILE A 66 8.86 -10.90 2.26
C ILE A 66 8.51 -9.91 3.39
N GLN A 67 9.28 -9.89 4.48
CA GLN A 67 9.09 -8.93 5.57
C GLN A 67 9.42 -7.50 5.13
N GLU A 68 10.50 -7.33 4.36
CA GLU A 68 10.89 -6.04 3.78
C GLU A 68 9.85 -5.56 2.79
N LEU A 69 9.40 -6.45 1.89
CA LEU A 69 8.36 -6.16 0.91
C LEU A 69 7.05 -5.73 1.60
N ALA A 70 6.61 -6.46 2.63
CA ALA A 70 5.38 -6.13 3.34
C ALA A 70 5.44 -4.72 3.96
N LEU A 71 6.56 -4.37 4.61
CA LEU A 71 6.75 -3.05 5.18
C LEU A 71 6.78 -1.96 4.09
N ARG A 72 7.48 -2.22 2.98
CA ARG A 72 7.53 -1.31 1.82
C ARG A 72 6.13 -1.09 1.24
N LEU A 73 5.36 -2.16 1.03
CA LEU A 73 4.00 -2.09 0.49
C LEU A 73 3.05 -1.32 1.42
N LEU A 74 3.12 -1.50 2.74
CA LEU A 74 2.31 -0.69 3.67
C LEU A 74 2.61 0.81 3.56
N LYS A 75 3.87 1.21 3.37
CA LYS A 75 4.24 2.62 3.16
C LYS A 75 3.66 3.17 1.85
N THR A 76 3.63 2.35 0.79
CA THR A 76 3.11 2.74 -0.54
C THR A 76 1.61 3.04 -0.55
N VAL A 77 0.87 2.65 0.49
CA VAL A 77 -0.56 2.97 0.67
C VAL A 77 -0.82 3.92 1.84
N THR A 78 0.23 4.37 2.54
CA THR A 78 0.14 5.27 3.69
C THR A 78 1.05 6.48 3.50
N THR A 79 2.27 6.46 4.07
CA THR A 79 3.18 7.60 4.10
C THR A 79 3.60 8.03 2.69
N ASP A 80 4.04 7.10 1.85
CA ASP A 80 4.54 7.44 0.51
C ASP A 80 3.41 7.96 -0.39
N ALA A 81 2.21 7.35 -0.29
CA ALA A 81 1.03 7.81 -1.01
C ALA A 81 0.61 9.22 -0.56
N ALA A 82 0.60 9.50 0.74
CA ALA A 82 0.26 10.82 1.27
C ALA A 82 1.28 11.89 0.84
N GLU A 83 2.57 11.56 0.81
CA GLU A 83 3.62 12.45 0.31
C GLU A 83 3.46 12.74 -1.20
N ILE A 84 3.21 11.70 -2.01
CA ILE A 84 2.96 11.82 -3.45
C ILE A 84 1.75 12.71 -3.72
N LEU A 85 0.66 12.53 -2.97
CA LEU A 85 -0.59 13.28 -3.12
C LEU A 85 -0.59 14.62 -2.38
N ARG A 86 0.49 14.94 -1.65
CA ARG A 86 0.64 16.16 -0.83
C ARG A 86 -0.47 16.31 0.22
N LEU A 87 -0.85 15.21 0.84
CA LEU A 87 -1.85 15.16 1.90
C LEU A 87 -1.17 15.26 3.27
N ASN A 88 -1.82 15.95 4.22
CA ASN A 88 -1.30 16.07 5.59
C ASN A 88 -1.65 14.85 6.47
N CYS A 89 -1.58 13.64 5.92
CA CYS A 89 -1.93 12.38 6.58
C CYS A 89 -0.87 11.30 6.31
N GLY A 90 -1.24 10.02 6.38
CA GLY A 90 -0.38 8.88 6.04
C GLY A 90 0.67 8.49 7.09
N LYS A 91 0.72 9.19 8.22
CA LYS A 91 1.63 8.90 9.34
C LYS A 91 0.98 9.26 10.67
N ILE A 92 1.11 8.38 11.66
CA ILE A 92 0.73 8.66 13.05
C ILE A 92 1.81 9.55 13.67
N ALA A 93 1.57 10.86 13.72
CA ALA A 93 2.48 11.84 14.29
C ALA A 93 1.73 13.11 14.71
N VAL A 94 2.32 13.87 15.64
CA VAL A 94 1.81 15.19 16.03
C VAL A 94 1.72 16.11 14.79
N ASN A 95 0.66 16.91 14.69
CA ASN A 95 0.35 17.82 13.57
C ASN A 95 -0.05 17.16 12.24
N LYS A 96 -0.28 15.84 12.20
CA LYS A 96 -0.94 15.15 11.08
C LYS A 96 -2.44 15.02 11.30
N LEU A 97 -3.21 14.94 10.22
CA LEU A 97 -4.63 14.60 10.29
C LEU A 97 -4.79 13.23 10.97
N ALA A 98 -5.82 13.11 11.80
CA ALA A 98 -6.16 11.86 12.49
C ALA A 98 -6.89 10.89 11.53
N ASP A 99 -6.18 10.54 10.46
CA ASP A 99 -6.60 9.59 9.43
C ASP A 99 -5.88 8.27 9.69
N PHE A 100 -6.60 7.28 10.21
CA PHE A 100 -6.04 5.98 10.52
C PHE A 100 -7.10 4.89 10.49
N ALA A 101 -6.63 3.65 10.32
CA ALA A 101 -7.46 2.46 10.46
C ALA A 101 -6.95 1.61 11.63
N VAL A 102 -7.88 0.96 12.31
CA VAL A 102 -7.58 -0.02 13.37
C VAL A 102 -7.75 -1.41 12.77
N ILE A 103 -6.74 -2.26 12.98
CA ILE A 103 -6.72 -3.62 12.45
C ILE A 103 -6.59 -4.60 13.61
N THR A 104 -7.52 -5.55 13.68
CA THR A 104 -7.45 -6.66 14.64
C THR A 104 -6.77 -7.85 13.98
N LEU A 105 -5.63 -8.27 14.53
CA LEU A 105 -4.95 -9.49 14.12
C LEU A 105 -5.54 -10.71 14.87
N PRO A 106 -5.53 -11.91 14.26
CA PRO A 106 -6.10 -13.11 14.88
C PRO A 106 -5.35 -13.54 16.16
N GLU A 107 -4.05 -13.24 16.23
CA GLU A 107 -3.21 -13.40 17.39
C GLU A 107 -2.03 -12.41 17.31
N THR A 108 -1.31 -12.24 18.41
CA THR A 108 -0.13 -11.36 18.46
C THR A 108 1.04 -12.01 17.72
N PRO A 109 1.67 -11.34 16.73
CA PRO A 109 2.88 -11.86 16.09
C PRO A 109 4.01 -12.07 17.08
N LYS A 110 4.86 -13.08 16.83
CA LYS A 110 5.96 -13.41 17.75
C LYS A 110 7.12 -12.42 17.64
N ARG A 111 7.27 -11.80 16.47
CA ARG A 111 8.32 -10.82 16.17
C ARG A 111 7.72 -9.57 15.58
N GLU A 112 8.32 -8.42 15.88
CA GLU A 112 7.86 -7.12 15.40
C GLU A 112 7.93 -7.03 13.87
N GLU A 113 8.96 -7.62 13.23
CA GLU A 113 9.09 -7.62 11.77
C GLU A 113 7.97 -8.37 11.03
N GLU A 114 7.17 -9.19 11.74
CA GLU A 114 6.05 -9.93 11.17
C GLU A 114 4.77 -9.09 11.08
N LEU A 115 4.68 -7.99 11.83
CA LEU A 115 3.47 -7.17 11.93
C LEU A 115 2.95 -6.74 10.55
N ALA A 116 3.83 -6.15 9.72
CA ALA A 116 3.44 -5.66 8.41
C ALA A 116 2.89 -6.77 7.50
N LEU A 117 3.58 -7.92 7.49
CA LEU A 117 3.17 -9.07 6.70
C LEU A 117 1.83 -9.63 7.20
N TRP A 118 1.68 -9.78 8.51
CA TRP A 118 0.47 -10.30 9.13
C TRP A 118 -0.73 -9.39 8.90
N THR A 119 -0.54 -8.07 8.96
CA THR A 119 -1.55 -7.09 8.58
C THR A 119 -2.04 -7.33 7.15
N ILE A 120 -1.14 -7.56 6.19
CA ILE A 120 -1.56 -7.79 4.80
C ILE A 120 -2.26 -9.15 4.63
N LEU A 121 -1.75 -10.21 5.28
CA LEU A 121 -2.25 -11.58 5.09
C LEU A 121 -3.58 -11.85 5.80
N HIS A 122 -3.78 -11.28 6.99
CA HIS A 122 -4.89 -11.63 7.88
C HIS A 122 -6.00 -10.58 7.92
N THR A 123 -5.87 -9.47 7.19
CA THR A 123 -6.88 -8.41 7.15
C THR A 123 -7.60 -8.37 5.82
N LYS A 124 -8.92 -8.64 5.86
CA LYS A 124 -9.84 -8.41 4.74
C LYS A 124 -10.55 -7.08 4.86
N GLU A 125 -10.95 -6.74 6.08
CA GLU A 125 -11.62 -5.50 6.47
C GLU A 125 -10.96 -4.98 7.74
N VAL A 126 -10.93 -3.66 7.87
CA VAL A 126 -10.43 -2.98 9.06
C VAL A 126 -11.52 -2.96 10.13
N SER A 127 -11.11 -2.98 11.41
CA SER A 127 -12.05 -2.96 12.53
C SER A 127 -12.66 -1.58 12.74
N GLU A 128 -11.88 -0.52 12.50
CA GLU A 128 -12.36 0.86 12.59
C GLU A 128 -11.64 1.74 11.56
N VAL A 129 -12.30 2.82 11.14
CA VAL A 129 -11.70 3.87 10.30
C VAL A 129 -12.00 5.22 10.88
N TYR A 130 -10.96 6.05 11.01
CA TYR A 130 -11.05 7.43 11.42
C TYR A 130 -10.57 8.33 10.28
N ILE A 131 -11.34 9.38 9.99
CA ILE A 131 -10.99 10.43 9.03
C ILE A 131 -11.14 11.77 9.75
N GLU A 132 -10.06 12.54 9.82
CA GLU A 132 -9.95 13.77 10.60
C GLU A 132 -10.44 13.60 12.06
N GLY A 133 -10.19 12.42 12.64
CA GLY A 133 -10.59 12.06 14.00
C GLY A 133 -12.06 11.65 14.17
N LYS A 134 -12.85 11.58 13.10
CA LYS A 134 -14.23 11.09 13.13
C LYS A 134 -14.29 9.62 12.72
N LYS A 135 -14.98 8.79 13.49
CA LYS A 135 -15.18 7.37 13.19
C LYS A 135 -16.19 7.19 12.04
N HIS A 136 -15.84 6.37 11.05
CA HIS A 136 -16.66 6.06 9.88
C HIS A 136 -17.02 4.57 9.75
N VAL A 137 -16.18 3.71 10.31
CA VAL A 137 -16.40 2.25 10.49
C VAL A 137 -16.17 1.97 11.96
#